data_AF-A0A3E0C1K1-F1
#
_entry.id   AF-A0A3E0C1K1-F1
#
_cell.length_a   1.000
_cell.length_b   1.000
_cell.length_c   1.000
_cell.angle_alpha   90.00
_cell.angle_beta   90.00
_cell.angle_gamma   90.00
#
_symmetry.space_group_name_H-M   'P 1'
#
loop_
_entity.id
_entity.type
_entity.pdbx_description
1 polymer ?
#
loop_
_entity_poly.entity_id
_entity_poly.type
_entity_poly.pdbx_seq_one_letter_code
_entity_poly.pdbx_strand_id
1 'polypeptide(L)'
;MSVKRIRSRAGQPRRPLTKALLLPMDRASASEQSLRLHLALVACRECQANSHLINELMRAVYLAYFLQRAGYGRHPAEYFKVAECAVEMALAHAHETDEMASHAGRHR
;
A
#
# COMPACT_ATOMS: atom_id res chain seq x y z
N MET A 1 16.79 24.40 -31.38
CA MET A 1 16.56 23.26 -30.45
C MET A 1 16.54 23.81 -29.03
N SER A 2 15.38 23.82 -28.37
CA SER A 2 15.20 24.48 -27.07
C SER A 2 15.00 23.43 -25.97
N VAL A 3 16.01 23.28 -25.11
CA VAL A 3 16.00 22.33 -23.99
C VAL A 3 15.14 22.92 -22.87
N LYS A 4 13.94 22.36 -22.67
CA LYS A 4 13.09 22.68 -21.52
C LYS A 4 13.75 22.16 -20.25
N ARG A 5 14.28 23.10 -19.48
CA ARG A 5 14.87 22.93 -18.15
C ARG A 5 13.84 22.31 -17.20
N ILE A 6 14.04 21.05 -16.80
CA ILE A 6 13.25 20.36 -15.77
C ILE A 6 13.48 21.11 -14.45
N ARG A 7 12.44 21.76 -13.93
CA ARG A 7 12.48 22.35 -12.60
C ARG A 7 12.44 21.21 -11.60
N SER A 8 13.54 20.99 -10.90
CA SER A 8 13.60 20.10 -9.74
C SER A 8 12.52 20.54 -8.74
N ARG A 9 11.65 19.62 -8.35
CA ARG A 9 10.72 19.82 -7.24
C ARG A 9 11.54 20.19 -6.01
N ALA A 10 11.44 21.44 -5.59
CA ALA A 10 12.05 21.92 -4.36
C ALA A 10 11.64 20.97 -3.23
N GLY A 11 12.63 20.37 -2.58
CA GLY A 11 12.42 19.39 -1.53
C GLY A 11 11.52 19.99 -0.45
N GLN A 12 10.42 19.28 -0.13
CA GLN A 12 9.61 19.62 1.02
C GLN A 12 10.52 19.77 2.25
N PRO A 13 10.38 20.85 3.04
CA PRO A 13 11.12 20.99 4.28
C PRO A 13 10.83 19.77 5.16
N ARG A 14 11.87 18.98 5.46
CA ARG A 14 11.74 17.82 6.34
C ARG A 14 11.28 18.31 7.70
N ARG A 15 10.13 17.83 8.16
CA ARG A 15 9.60 18.14 9.50
C ARG A 15 10.71 17.83 10.52
N PRO A 16 11.06 18.78 11.41
CA PRO A 16 12.09 18.55 12.41
C PRO A 16 11.65 17.39 13.31
N LEU A 17 12.56 16.43 13.53
CA LEU A 17 12.33 15.27 14.37
C LEU A 17 12.18 15.74 15.82
N THR A 18 10.95 15.75 16.33
CA THR A 18 10.67 16.07 17.73
C THR A 18 10.89 14.84 18.60
N LYS A 19 11.28 15.03 19.88
CA LYS A 19 11.45 13.93 20.84
C LYS A 19 10.18 13.07 20.98
N ALA A 20 9.01 13.64 20.69
CA ALA A 20 7.74 12.91 20.67
C ALA A 20 7.73 11.73 19.67
N LEU A 21 8.49 11.78 18.58
CA LEU A 21 8.60 10.69 17.61
C LEU A 21 9.38 9.47 18.11
N LEU A 22 10.06 9.60 19.26
CA LEU A 22 10.74 8.48 19.93
C LEU A 22 9.82 7.73 20.90
N LEU A 23 8.66 8.30 21.20
CA LEU A 23 7.69 7.66 22.08
C LEU A 23 6.88 6.60 21.30
N PRO A 24 6.41 5.54 21.97
CA PRO A 24 5.47 4.61 21.38
C PRO A 24 4.25 5.33 20.79
N MET A 25 3.75 4.83 19.66
CA MET A 25 2.54 5.36 19.03
C MET A 25 1.38 5.34 20.03
N ASP A 26 0.62 6.44 20.09
CA ASP A 26 -0.55 6.51 20.96
C ASP A 26 -1.70 5.63 20.42
N ARG A 27 -2.63 5.29 21.33
CA ARG A 27 -3.75 4.39 21.01
C ARG A 27 -4.69 4.95 19.94
N ALA A 28 -4.87 6.27 19.86
CA ALA A 28 -5.76 6.86 18.87
C ALA A 28 -5.16 6.72 17.46
N SER A 29 -3.87 7.04 17.30
CA SER A 29 -3.12 6.82 16.05
C SER A 29 -3.12 5.36 15.62
N ALA A 30 -2.93 4.43 16.56
CA ALA A 30 -2.98 2.99 16.30
C ALA A 30 -4.36 2.54 15.78
N SER A 31 -5.43 3.03 16.43
CA SER A 31 -6.82 2.70 16.07
C SER A 31 -7.17 3.25 14.68
N GLU A 32 -6.72 4.47 14.39
CA GLU A 32 -6.94 5.10 13.08
C GLU A 32 -6.22 4.35 11.96
N GLN A 33 -4.99 3.89 12.18
CA GLN A 33 -4.29 3.02 11.23
C GLN A 33 -5.01 1.69 11.04
N SER A 34 -5.44 1.04 12.13
CA SER A 34 -6.18 -0.21 12.05
C SER A 34 -7.46 -0.07 11.23
N LEU A 35 -8.20 1.02 11.41
CA LEU A 35 -9.43 1.30 10.65
C LEU A 35 -9.13 1.49 9.15
N ARG A 36 -8.10 2.29 8.80
CA ARG A 36 -7.70 2.49 7.40
C ARG A 36 -7.37 1.18 6.70
N LEU A 37 -6.56 0.34 7.35
CA LEU A 37 -6.17 -0.96 6.80
C LEU A 37 -7.40 -1.87 6.62
N HIS A 38 -8.33 -1.87 7.57
CA HIS A 38 -9.57 -2.63 7.47
C HIS A 38 -10.45 -2.15 6.30
N LEU A 39 -10.61 -0.84 6.12
CA LEU A 39 -11.36 -0.28 5.00
C LEU A 39 -10.71 -0.60 3.65
N ALA A 40 -9.38 -0.54 3.55
CA ALA A 40 -8.66 -0.94 2.35
C ALA A 40 -8.90 -2.42 2.00
N LEU A 41 -8.86 -3.30 3.01
CA LEU A 41 -9.19 -4.72 2.85
C LEU A 41 -10.61 -4.95 2.36
N VAL A 42 -11.60 -4.26 2.93
CA VAL A 42 -13.01 -4.35 2.51
C VAL A 42 -13.17 -3.85 1.07
N ALA A 43 -12.60 -2.69 0.72
CA ALA A 43 -12.68 -2.13 -0.62
C ALA A 43 -12.02 -3.04 -1.68
N CYS A 44 -10.89 -3.68 -1.35
CA CYS A 44 -10.26 -4.67 -2.22
C CYS A 44 -11.16 -5.88 -2.49
N ARG A 45 -11.94 -6.32 -1.49
CA ARG A 45 -12.88 -7.46 -1.64
C ARG A 45 -14.07 -7.13 -2.54
N GLU A 46 -14.47 -5.86 -2.62
CA GLU A 46 -15.60 -5.40 -3.44
C GLU A 46 -15.21 -5.11 -4.90
N CYS A 47 -14.03 -5.57 -5.35
CA CYS A 47 -13.53 -5.43 -6.73
C CYS A 47 -13.38 -3.98 -7.23
N GLN A 48 -13.35 -2.98 -6.34
CA GLN A 48 -12.97 -1.60 -6.69
C GLN A 48 -11.47 -1.36 -6.49
N ALA A 49 -10.65 -2.36 -6.84
CA ALA A 49 -9.21 -2.30 -6.62
C ALA A 49 -8.57 -1.22 -7.48
N ASN A 50 -8.02 -0.19 -6.82
CA ASN A 50 -7.12 0.77 -7.45
C ASN A 50 -5.68 0.51 -6.93
N SER A 51 -4.68 1.03 -7.65
CA SER A 51 -3.28 0.87 -7.28
C SER A 51 -2.96 1.39 -5.87
N HIS A 52 -3.72 2.35 -5.34
CA HIS A 52 -3.56 2.86 -3.98
C HIS A 52 -4.04 1.85 -2.92
N LEU A 53 -5.20 1.21 -3.12
CA LEU A 53 -5.76 0.19 -2.23
C LEU A 53 -4.86 -1.05 -2.17
N ILE A 54 -4.25 -1.43 -3.29
CA ILE A 54 -3.30 -2.53 -3.32
C ILE A 54 -2.01 -2.17 -2.53
N ASN A 55 -1.53 -0.94 -2.65
CA ASN A 55 -0.40 -0.47 -1.83
C ASN A 55 -0.72 -0.50 -0.33
N GLU A 56 -1.93 -0.10 0.07
CA GLU A 56 -2.39 -0.20 1.46
C GLU A 56 -2.49 -1.66 1.92
N LEU A 57 -2.91 -2.57 1.04
CA LEU A 57 -2.96 -4.00 1.33
C LEU A 57 -1.56 -4.59 1.56
N MET A 58 -0.58 -4.26 0.72
CA MET A 58 0.82 -4.65 0.95
C MET A 58 1.36 -4.10 2.28
N ARG A 59 1.02 -2.85 2.59
CA ARG A 59 1.39 -2.22 3.86
C ARG A 59 0.80 -2.96 5.06
N ALA A 60 -0.44 -3.45 4.93
CA ALA A 60 -1.10 -4.28 5.95
C ALA A 60 -0.35 -5.61 6.17
N VAL A 61 0.00 -6.31 5.08
CA VAL A 61 0.72 -7.60 5.13
C VAL A 61 2.05 -7.45 5.86
N TYR A 62 2.85 -6.47 5.49
CA TYR A 62 4.14 -6.24 6.14
C TYR A 62 4.01 -5.78 7.59
N LEU A 63 3.05 -4.89 7.90
CA LEU A 63 2.82 -4.47 9.27
C LEU A 63 2.46 -5.67 10.15
N ALA A 64 1.55 -6.52 9.69
CA ALA A 64 1.15 -7.72 10.40
C ALA A 64 2.31 -8.72 10.55
N TYR A 65 3.18 -8.85 9.54
CA TYR A 65 4.41 -9.66 9.63
C TYR A 65 5.39 -9.13 10.69
N PHE A 66 5.62 -7.82 10.74
CA PHE A 66 6.50 -7.23 11.76
C PHE A 66 5.91 -7.36 13.17
N LEU A 67 4.59 -7.18 13.31
CA LEU A 67 3.90 -7.42 14.59
C LEU A 67 4.00 -8.89 15.02
N GLN A 68 3.85 -9.83 14.08
CA GLN A 68 4.06 -11.25 14.34
C GLN A 68 5.48 -11.54 14.83
N ARG A 69 6.50 -10.99 14.16
CA ARG A 69 7.92 -11.14 14.56
C ARG A 69 8.23 -10.51 15.92
N ALA A 70 7.52 -9.46 16.28
CA ALA A 70 7.62 -8.83 17.60
C ALA A 70 6.80 -9.57 18.68
N GLY A 71 6.13 -10.68 18.35
CA GLY A 71 5.41 -11.53 19.30
C GLY A 71 3.93 -11.18 19.49
N TYR A 72 3.39 -10.27 18.69
CA TYR A 72 1.99 -9.82 18.80
C TYR A 72 0.99 -10.69 18.01
N GLY A 73 1.43 -11.78 17.38
CA GLY A 73 0.57 -12.67 16.60
C GLY A 73 0.92 -14.16 16.79
N ARG A 74 0.08 -15.04 16.23
CA ARG A 74 0.25 -16.51 16.32
C ARG A 74 0.33 -17.21 14.97
N HIS A 75 0.40 -16.45 13.87
CA HIS A 75 0.40 -17.04 12.53
C HIS A 75 1.83 -17.38 12.08
N PRO A 76 2.04 -18.56 11.48
CA PRO A 76 3.29 -18.89 10.79
C PRO A 76 3.70 -17.82 9.77
N ALA A 77 5.00 -17.55 9.68
CA ALA A 77 5.56 -16.57 8.74
C ALA A 77 5.19 -16.86 7.27
N GLU A 78 4.93 -18.13 6.94
CA GLU A 78 4.55 -18.61 5.61
C GLU A 78 3.23 -18.01 5.11
N TYR A 79 2.27 -17.74 6.01
CA TYR A 79 1.00 -17.11 5.62
C TYR A 79 1.19 -15.70 5.06
N PHE A 80 2.23 -14.99 5.49
CA PHE A 80 2.53 -13.65 4.96
C PHE A 80 3.10 -13.73 3.55
N LYS A 81 3.84 -14.79 3.21
CA LYS A 81 4.32 -15.03 1.83
C LYS A 81 3.17 -15.36 0.89
N VAL A 82 2.21 -16.16 1.36
CA VAL A 82 0.99 -16.47 0.60
C VAL A 82 0.18 -15.18 0.36
N ALA A 83 0.04 -14.34 1.39
CA ALA A 83 -0.64 -13.06 1.26
C ALA A 83 0.08 -12.13 0.26
N GLU A 84 1.40 -11.98 0.35
CA GLU A 84 2.21 -11.21 -0.61
C GLU A 84 1.99 -11.68 -2.06
N CYS A 85 2.12 -12.99 -2.31
CA CYS A 85 1.89 -13.55 -3.63
C CYS A 85 0.46 -13.29 -4.15
N ALA A 86 -0.56 -13.39 -3.30
CA ALA A 86 -1.94 -13.09 -3.69
C ALA A 86 -2.12 -11.62 -4.09
N VAL A 87 -1.42 -10.69 -3.43
CA VAL A 87 -1.46 -9.27 -3.79
C VAL A 87 -0.73 -9.01 -5.11
N GLU A 88 0.41 -9.65 -5.35
CA GLU A 88 1.15 -9.56 -6.62
C GLU A 88 0.33 -10.09 -7.79
N MET A 89 -0.35 -11.23 -7.63
CA MET A 89 -1.25 -11.76 -8.66
C MET A 89 -2.42 -10.81 -8.92
N ALA A 90 -3.00 -10.19 -7.88
CA ALA A 90 -4.07 -9.21 -8.06
C ALA A 90 -3.60 -7.98 -8.85
N LEU A 91 -2.35 -7.53 -8.65
CA LEU A 91 -1.73 -6.47 -9.45
C LEU A 91 -1.53 -6.87 -10.90
N ALA A 92 -1.00 -8.07 -11.15
CA ALA A 92 -0.77 -8.58 -12.50
C ALA A 92 -2.09 -8.64 -13.29
N HIS A 93 -3.15 -9.18 -12.69
CA HIS A 93 -4.47 -9.24 -13.30
C HIS A 93 -5.05 -7.85 -13.56
N ALA A 94 -4.91 -6.90 -12.63
CA ALA A 94 -5.38 -5.53 -12.84
C ALA A 94 -4.68 -4.87 -14.05
N HIS A 95 -3.37 -5.08 -14.19
CA HIS A 95 -2.61 -4.54 -15.32
C HIS A 95 -3.04 -5.15 -16.66
N GLU A 96 -3.22 -6.47 -16.71
CA GLU A 96 -3.72 -7.18 -17.90
C GLU A 96 -5.11 -6.68 -18.32
N THR A 97 -6.02 -6.45 -17.36
CA THR A 97 -7.37 -5.95 -17.67
C THR A 97 -7.38 -4.50 -18.18
N ASP A 98 -6.49 -3.65 -17.69
CA ASP A 98 -6.35 -2.25 -18.15
C ASP A 98 -5.76 -2.20 -19.58
N GLU A 99 -4.78 -3.07 -19.87
CA GLU A 99 -4.22 -3.24 -21.21
C GLU A 99 -5.26 -3.76 -22.21
N MET A 100 -6.08 -4.74 -21.82
CA MET A 100 -7.19 -5.23 -22.65
C MET A 100 -8.26 -4.15 -22.92
N ALA A 101 -8.58 -3.31 -21.94
CA ALA A 101 -9.49 -2.17 -22.11
C ALA A 101 -8.90 -1.09 -23.02
N SER A 102 -7.60 -0.82 -22.92
CA SER A 102 -6.85 0.12 -23.77
C SER A 102 -6.67 -0.36 -25.21
N HIS A 103 -6.65 -1.67 -25.45
CA HIS A 103 -6.59 -2.25 -26.80
C HIS A 103 -7.96 -2.27 -27.49
N ALA A 104 -9.04 -2.49 -26.73
CA ALA A 104 -10.42 -2.45 -27.26
C ALA A 104 -10.89 -1.06 -27.72
N GLY A 105 -10.28 0.02 -27.21
CA GLY A 105 -10.62 1.41 -27.57
C GLY A 105 -10.03 1.93 -28.89
N ARG A 106 -9.24 1.13 -29.63
CA ARG A 106 -8.53 1.58 -30.85
C ARG A 106 -9.19 1.17 -32.19
N HIS A 107 -10.41 0.64 -32.15
CA HIS A 107 -11.13 0.18 -33.35
C HIS A 107 -12.54 0.78 -33.54
N ARG A 108 -12.76 2.03 -33.10
CA ARG A 108 -13.94 2.81 -33.49
C ARG A 108 -13.57 4.01 -34.34
#